data_AF-A0AAV4FVL4-F1
#
_entry.id   AF-A0AAV4FVL4-F1
#
_cell.length_a   1.000
_cell.length_b   1.000
_cell.length_c   1.000
_cell.angle_alpha   90.00
_cell.angle_beta   90.00
_cell.angle_gamma   90.00
#
_symmetry.space_group_name_H-M   'P 1'
#
loop_
_entity.id
_entity.type
_entity.pdbx_description
1 polymer ?
#
loop_
_entity_poly.entity_id
_entity_poly.type
_entity_poly.pdbx_seq_one_letter_code
_entity_poly.pdbx_strand_id
1 'polypeptide(L)'
;MMLMERCIETQKDLYLCYIDYSKAFDKVRHEELFHILDSLDIDGKDLRILKTLYWKQTATVRVGGEHSEETPITPGVRQGCILSPDLFNLYSEMILRELDNIQGIGLGGHNINDIRYADDTVLIAQSEQSLQKMLDIVVKESEIKGLSLNIAKTESKRRPKHHHAKLGVMEHKSNKLISSSIWDIC
;
A
#
# COMPACT_ATOMS: atom_id res chain seq x y z
N MET A 1 7.95 17.82 -5.29
CA MET A 1 8.21 19.27 -5.26
C MET A 1 7.11 20.04 -6.00
N MET A 2 6.84 19.75 -7.29
CA MET A 2 5.77 20.42 -8.09
C MET A 2 4.34 20.37 -7.54
N LEU A 3 3.88 19.23 -7.00
CA LEU A 3 2.50 19.10 -6.47
C LEU A 3 2.27 19.97 -5.24
N MET A 4 3.28 20.07 -4.37
CA MET A 4 3.24 20.96 -3.22
C MET A 4 3.24 22.44 -3.65
N GLU A 5 4.04 22.80 -4.65
CA GLU A 5 4.08 24.17 -5.19
C GLU A 5 2.74 24.58 -5.82
N ARG A 6 2.09 23.69 -6.57
CA ARG A 6 0.77 23.97 -7.16
C ARG A 6 -0.36 24.05 -6.12
N CYS A 7 -0.32 23.25 -5.06
CA CYS A 7 -1.26 23.38 -3.93
C CYS A 7 -1.09 24.71 -3.19
N ILE A 8 0.15 25.21 -3.08
CA ILE A 8 0.45 26.55 -2.54
C ILE A 8 -0.14 27.64 -3.44
N GLU A 9 0.00 27.51 -4.76
CA GLU A 9 -0.57 28.46 -5.73
C GLU A 9 -2.11 28.48 -5.71
N THR A 10 -2.75 27.34 -5.43
CA THR A 10 -4.22 27.18 -5.46
C THR A 10 -4.92 27.42 -4.11
N GLN A 11 -4.18 27.74 -3.03
CA GLN A 11 -4.72 28.06 -1.69
C GLN A 11 -5.63 26.98 -1.06
N LYS A 12 -5.41 25.70 -1.40
CA LYS A 12 -6.19 24.59 -0.83
C LYS A 12 -5.42 23.89 0.29
N ASP A 13 -6.13 23.45 1.33
CA ASP A 13 -5.55 22.59 2.35
C ASP A 13 -5.14 21.26 1.71
N LEU A 14 -3.96 20.77 2.10
CA LEU A 14 -3.40 19.52 1.60
C LEU A 14 -3.25 18.56 2.78
N TYR A 15 -3.88 17.39 2.65
CA TYR A 15 -3.79 16.28 3.57
C TYR A 15 -3.07 15.13 2.88
N LEU A 16 -2.00 14.65 3.51
CA LEU A 16 -1.16 13.56 3.00
C LEU A 16 -1.18 12.42 4.00
N CYS A 17 -1.31 11.17 3.53
CA CYS A 17 -1.14 9.97 4.36
C CYS A 17 -0.13 9.04 3.69
N TYR A 18 0.98 8.76 4.38
CA TYR A 18 1.98 7.81 3.92
C TYR A 18 1.58 6.40 4.33
N ILE A 19 1.44 5.51 3.37
CA ILE A 19 1.02 4.12 3.58
C ILE A 19 2.28 3.24 3.64
N ASP A 20 2.38 2.42 4.68
CA ASP A 20 3.41 1.37 4.81
C ASP A 20 2.71 0.04 5.11
N TYR A 21 3.12 -1.03 4.45
CA TYR A 21 2.58 -2.37 4.67
C TYR A 21 3.44 -3.16 5.65
N SER A 22 2.80 -3.74 6.66
CA SER A 22 3.47 -4.57 7.66
C SER A 22 3.82 -5.94 7.11
N LYS A 23 5.13 -6.23 6.99
CA LYS A 23 5.68 -7.47 6.42
C LYS A 23 5.12 -7.76 5.01
N ALA A 24 5.13 -6.73 4.17
CA ALA A 24 4.47 -6.74 2.88
C ALA A 24 4.85 -7.93 2.00
N PHE A 25 6.16 -8.20 1.88
CA PHE A 25 6.66 -9.33 1.11
C PHE A 25 6.32 -10.70 1.69
N ASP A 26 6.06 -10.82 3.00
CA ASP A 26 5.78 -12.11 3.64
C ASP A 26 4.28 -12.46 3.61
N LYS A 27 3.42 -11.49 3.25
CA LYS A 27 1.96 -11.62 3.38
C LYS A 27 1.21 -11.79 2.05
N VAL A 28 1.89 -11.63 0.91
CA VAL A 28 1.26 -11.77 -0.42
C VAL A 28 0.66 -13.18 -0.58
N ARG A 29 -0.65 -13.28 -0.81
CA ARG A 29 -1.31 -14.57 -1.08
C ARG A 29 -1.05 -14.99 -2.51
N HIS A 30 -0.53 -16.19 -2.72
CA HIS A 30 -0.19 -16.68 -4.07
C HIS A 30 -1.43 -16.80 -4.96
N GLU A 31 -2.56 -17.25 -4.41
CA GLU A 31 -3.83 -17.37 -5.15
C GLU A 31 -4.29 -16.01 -5.71
N GLU A 32 -4.33 -14.98 -4.86
CA GLU A 32 -4.66 -13.61 -5.28
C GLU A 32 -3.65 -13.05 -6.27
N LEU A 33 -2.34 -13.28 -6.05
CA LEU A 33 -1.30 -12.81 -6.96
C LEU A 33 -1.50 -13.40 -8.35
N PHE A 34 -1.78 -14.71 -8.45
CA PHE A 34 -2.03 -15.35 -9.73
C PHE A 34 -3.35 -14.94 -10.36
N HIS A 35 -4.37 -14.62 -9.57
CA HIS A 35 -5.62 -14.08 -10.09
C HIS A 35 -5.41 -12.67 -10.69
N ILE A 36 -4.58 -11.84 -10.06
CA ILE A 36 -4.19 -10.52 -10.58
C ILE A 36 -3.38 -10.66 -11.88
N LEU A 37 -2.40 -11.56 -11.92
CA LEU A 37 -1.60 -11.79 -13.13
C LEU A 37 -2.45 -12.29 -14.30
N ASP A 38 -3.46 -13.12 -14.01
CA ASP A 38 -4.43 -13.62 -14.99
C ASP A 38 -5.37 -12.50 -15.50
N SER A 39 -5.84 -11.62 -14.61
CA SER A 39 -6.71 -10.49 -14.99
C SER A 39 -6.01 -9.41 -15.82
N LEU A 40 -4.68 -9.39 -15.80
CA LEU A 40 -3.83 -8.51 -16.62
C LEU A 40 -3.46 -9.11 -17.98
N ASP A 41 -4.02 -10.27 -18.33
CA ASP A 41 -3.81 -10.95 -19.62
C ASP A 41 -2.33 -11.25 -19.92
N ILE A 42 -1.58 -11.65 -18.89
CA ILE A 42 -0.19 -12.11 -19.06
C ILE A 42 -0.17 -13.43 -19.84
N ASP A 43 0.79 -13.57 -20.76
CA ASP A 43 0.92 -14.79 -21.57
C ASP A 43 0.94 -16.06 -20.71
N GLY A 44 0.17 -17.06 -21.12
CA GLY A 44 0.00 -18.29 -20.36
C GLY A 44 1.30 -19.05 -20.10
N LYS A 45 2.35 -18.87 -20.92
CA LYS A 45 3.68 -19.46 -20.67
C LYS A 45 4.37 -18.77 -19.50
N ASP A 46 4.35 -17.44 -19.47
CA ASP A 46 4.97 -16.65 -18.41
C ASP A 46 4.24 -16.87 -17.08
N LEU A 47 2.90 -16.86 -17.11
CA LEU A 47 2.08 -17.18 -15.94
C LEU A 47 2.39 -18.60 -15.41
N ARG A 48 2.61 -19.58 -16.30
CA ARG A 48 2.98 -20.94 -15.91
C ARG A 48 4.37 -21.02 -15.28
N ILE A 49 5.35 -20.26 -15.79
CA ILE A 49 6.69 -20.16 -15.19
C ILE A 49 6.57 -19.57 -13.79
N LEU A 50 5.83 -18.47 -13.62
CA LEU A 50 5.59 -17.87 -12.31
C LEU A 50 4.89 -18.84 -11.35
N LYS A 51 3.81 -19.51 -11.78
CA LYS A 51 3.14 -20.54 -10.96
C LYS A 51 4.09 -21.66 -10.54
N THR A 52 4.96 -22.11 -11.44
CA THR A 52 5.96 -23.16 -11.14
C THR A 52 7.01 -22.67 -10.13
N LEU A 53 7.41 -21.39 -10.21
CA LEU A 53 8.31 -20.80 -9.22
C LEU A 53 7.69 -20.80 -7.84
N TYR A 54 6.39 -20.55 -7.70
CA TYR A 54 5.68 -20.50 -6.41
C TYR A 54 5.08 -21.82 -5.93
N TRP A 55 5.07 -22.85 -6.77
CA TRP A 55 4.49 -24.15 -6.44
C TRP A 55 5.29 -24.91 -5.38
N LYS A 56 4.62 -25.32 -4.29
CA LYS A 56 5.14 -26.20 -3.23
C LYS A 56 6.53 -25.79 -2.71
N GLN A 57 6.76 -24.48 -2.55
CA GLN A 57 8.01 -24.02 -1.96
C GLN A 57 8.12 -24.48 -0.50
N THR A 58 9.30 -24.90 -0.09
CA THR A 58 9.64 -25.18 1.30
C THR A 58 10.84 -24.33 1.73
N ALA A 59 10.89 -24.00 3.02
CA ALA A 59 11.98 -23.29 3.66
C ALA A 59 12.55 -24.12 4.81
N THR A 60 13.86 -24.02 5.01
CA THR A 60 14.55 -24.56 6.20
C THR A 60 15.36 -23.45 6.85
N VAL A 61 15.37 -23.39 8.17
CA VAL A 61 16.21 -22.48 8.94
C VAL A 61 17.53 -23.18 9.25
N ARG A 62 18.67 -22.53 8.96
CA ARG A 62 20.00 -23.06 9.27
C ARG A 62 20.60 -22.34 10.48
N VAL A 63 20.91 -23.07 11.55
CA VAL A 63 21.55 -22.54 12.76
C VAL A 63 22.72 -23.43 13.13
N GLY A 64 23.93 -22.86 13.29
CA GLY A 64 25.11 -23.63 13.75
C GLY A 64 25.57 -24.75 12.82
N GLY A 65 25.12 -24.78 11.56
CA GLY A 65 25.42 -25.85 10.59
C GLY A 65 24.34 -26.93 10.52
N GLU A 66 23.35 -26.91 11.40
CA GLU A 66 22.19 -27.79 11.37
C GLU A 66 21.00 -27.12 10.68
N HIS A 67 20.13 -27.93 10.06
CA HIS A 67 18.94 -27.49 9.35
C HIS A 67 17.68 -27.88 10.14
N SER A 68 16.70 -26.98 10.20
CA SER A 68 15.36 -27.32 10.68
C SER A 68 14.64 -28.25 9.72
N GLU A 69 13.51 -28.79 10.18
CA GLU A 69 12.54 -29.45 9.30
C GLU A 69 12.06 -28.49 8.19
N GLU A 70 11.73 -29.07 7.04
CA GLU A 70 11.16 -28.33 5.91
C GLU A 70 9.76 -27.83 6.25
N THR A 71 9.57 -26.51 6.17
CA THR A 71 8.27 -25.87 6.37
C THR A 71 7.75 -25.35 5.03
N PRO A 72 6.50 -25.63 4.63
CA PRO A 72 5.94 -25.08 3.40
C PRO A 72 5.80 -23.55 3.48
N ILE A 73 6.14 -22.87 2.39
CA ILE A 73 5.92 -21.42 2.23
C ILE A 73 4.53 -21.24 1.61
N THR A 74 3.61 -20.65 2.38
CA THR A 74 2.19 -20.51 1.99
C THR A 74 1.83 -19.07 1.57
N PRO A 75 2.19 -18.01 2.32
CA PRO A 75 2.19 -16.65 1.79
C PRO A 75 3.60 -16.11 1.56
N GLY A 76 3.67 -15.06 0.74
CA GLY A 76 4.82 -14.21 0.54
C GLY A 76 5.51 -14.38 -0.81
N VAL A 77 6.20 -13.34 -1.25
CA VAL A 77 7.08 -13.38 -2.41
C VAL A 77 8.48 -13.84 -2.01
N ARG A 78 9.24 -14.40 -2.95
CA ARG A 78 10.60 -14.88 -2.67
C ARG A 78 11.54 -13.72 -2.34
N GLN A 79 12.00 -13.62 -1.11
CA GLN A 79 13.02 -12.64 -0.76
C GLN A 79 14.32 -12.89 -1.57
N GLY A 80 14.89 -11.83 -2.15
CA GLY A 80 16.07 -11.92 -3.02
C GLY A 80 15.79 -12.31 -4.49
N CYS A 81 14.54 -12.57 -4.86
CA CYS A 81 14.16 -12.70 -6.27
C CYS A 81 13.98 -11.31 -6.91
N ILE A 82 14.53 -11.11 -8.11
CA ILE A 82 14.44 -9.84 -8.84
C ILE A 82 13.00 -9.44 -9.18
N LEU A 83 12.10 -10.41 -9.33
CA LEU A 83 10.69 -10.19 -9.67
C LEU A 83 9.82 -9.86 -8.44
N SER A 84 10.31 -10.11 -7.23
CA SER A 84 9.50 -9.94 -6.01
C SER A 84 9.05 -8.49 -5.78
N PRO A 85 9.88 -7.46 -5.99
CA PRO A 85 9.43 -6.07 -5.95
C PRO A 85 8.34 -5.77 -6.99
N ASP A 86 8.50 -6.24 -8.24
CA ASP A 86 7.53 -5.99 -9.30
C ASP A 86 6.18 -6.66 -9.02
N LEU A 87 6.21 -7.92 -8.56
CA LEU A 87 5.01 -8.67 -8.18
C LEU A 87 4.30 -8.00 -7.00
N PHE A 88 5.04 -7.48 -6.02
CA PHE A 88 4.46 -6.76 -4.90
C PHE A 88 3.84 -5.42 -5.34
N ASN A 89 4.54 -4.66 -6.19
CA ASN A 89 4.02 -3.40 -6.74
C ASN A 89 2.73 -3.62 -7.53
N LEU A 90 2.67 -4.69 -8.34
CA LEU A 90 1.45 -5.08 -9.04
C LEU A 90 0.31 -5.43 -8.08
N TYR A 91 0.63 -6.12 -7.00
CA TYR A 91 -0.34 -6.51 -5.99
C TYR A 91 -0.93 -5.30 -5.26
N SER A 92 -0.08 -4.35 -4.84
CA SER A 92 -0.50 -3.11 -4.19
C SER A 92 -1.25 -2.17 -5.15
N GLU A 93 -0.83 -2.13 -6.42
CA GLU A 93 -1.52 -1.39 -7.49
C GLU A 93 -2.99 -1.78 -7.58
N MET A 94 -3.31 -3.08 -7.52
CA MET A 94 -4.68 -3.55 -7.59
C MET A 94 -5.53 -3.13 -6.39
N ILE A 95 -4.94 -2.94 -5.21
CA ILE A 95 -5.65 -2.40 -4.04
C ILE A 95 -5.95 -0.93 -4.26
N LEU A 96 -4.97 -0.17 -4.77
CA LEU A 96 -5.09 1.27 -4.89
C LEU A 96 -5.96 1.71 -6.07
N ARG A 97 -6.17 0.85 -7.08
CA ARG A 97 -7.16 1.09 -8.17
C ARG A 97 -8.60 1.25 -7.66
N GLU A 98 -8.91 0.72 -6.48
CA GLU A 98 -10.20 0.94 -5.82
C GLU A 98 -10.41 2.42 -5.45
N LEU A 99 -9.36 3.24 -5.50
CA LEU A 99 -9.43 4.68 -5.29
C LEU A 99 -9.70 5.47 -6.57
N ASP A 100 -9.62 4.91 -7.78
CA ASP A 100 -9.67 5.65 -9.06
C ASP A 100 -10.90 6.57 -9.19
N ASN A 101 -12.03 6.15 -8.61
CA ASN A 101 -13.29 6.91 -8.63
C ASN A 101 -13.48 7.85 -7.43
N ILE A 102 -12.51 7.90 -6.51
CA ILE A 102 -12.54 8.75 -5.32
C ILE A 102 -11.92 10.10 -5.62
N GLN A 103 -12.63 11.17 -5.26
CA GLN A 103 -12.19 12.53 -5.47
C GLN A 103 -10.93 12.86 -4.65
N GLY A 104 -9.84 13.17 -5.35
CA GLY A 104 -8.59 13.71 -4.83
C GLY A 104 -8.40 15.19 -5.23
N ILE A 105 -7.21 15.52 -5.71
CA ILE A 105 -6.83 16.86 -6.16
C ILE A 105 -6.91 16.97 -7.67
N GLY A 106 -7.76 17.87 -8.15
CA GLY A 106 -7.78 18.26 -9.56
C GLY A 106 -6.51 19.04 -9.93
N LEU A 107 -5.65 18.47 -10.78
CA LEU A 107 -4.47 19.14 -11.34
C LEU A 107 -4.45 18.94 -12.86
N GLY A 108 -4.50 20.04 -13.62
CA GLY A 108 -4.42 19.99 -15.09
C GLY A 108 -5.54 19.19 -15.77
N GLY A 109 -6.71 19.04 -15.12
CA GLY A 109 -7.82 18.23 -15.62
C GLY A 109 -7.82 16.77 -15.14
N HIS A 110 -6.78 16.35 -14.41
CA HIS A 110 -6.66 15.01 -13.84
C HIS A 110 -6.98 15.02 -12.34
N ASN A 111 -7.58 13.94 -11.85
CA ASN A 111 -7.81 13.72 -10.43
C ASN A 111 -6.61 12.96 -9.83
N ILE A 112 -5.94 13.55 -8.83
CA ILE A 112 -4.78 12.95 -8.15
C ILE A 112 -5.16 12.69 -6.70
N ASN A 113 -5.46 11.44 -6.38
CA ASN A 113 -5.83 10.92 -5.05
C ASN A 113 -4.67 10.18 -4.37
N ASP A 114 -3.66 9.75 -5.13
CA ASP A 114 -2.45 9.14 -4.61
C ASP A 114 -1.22 9.46 -5.47
N ILE A 115 -0.04 9.27 -4.88
CA ILE A 115 1.26 9.28 -5.55
C ILE A 115 2.02 8.04 -5.11
N ARG A 116 2.61 7.33 -6.07
CA ARG A 116 3.39 6.12 -5.81
C ARG A 116 4.82 6.34 -6.28
N TYR A 117 5.80 5.98 -5.47
CA TYR A 117 7.20 5.96 -5.84
C TYR A 117 7.86 4.71 -5.26
N ALA A 118 8.21 3.77 -6.15
CA ALA A 118 8.68 2.44 -5.75
C ALA A 118 7.71 1.79 -4.74
N ASP A 119 8.18 1.50 -3.53
CA ASP A 119 7.45 0.90 -2.42
C ASP A 119 6.66 1.94 -1.58
N ASP A 120 6.95 3.23 -1.73
CA ASP A 120 6.25 4.30 -0.99
C ASP A 120 4.96 4.71 -1.70
N THR A 121 3.84 4.69 -0.96
CA THR A 121 2.55 5.22 -1.43
C THR A 121 2.08 6.36 -0.53
N VAL A 122 1.63 7.46 -1.14
CA VAL A 122 1.10 8.63 -0.45
C VAL A 122 -0.31 8.92 -0.93
N LEU A 123 -1.30 8.81 -0.05
CA LEU A 123 -2.66 9.29 -0.32
C LEU A 123 -2.76 10.80 -0.16
N ILE A 124 -3.58 11.42 -0.99
CA ILE A 124 -3.70 12.87 -1.10
C ILE A 124 -5.18 13.27 -1.14
N ALA A 125 -5.55 14.16 -0.22
CA ALA A 125 -6.91 14.70 -0.17
C ALA A 125 -6.93 16.18 0.19
N GLN A 126 -8.07 16.83 -0.09
CA GLN A 126 -8.34 18.24 0.26
C GLN A 126 -9.07 18.41 1.60
N SER A 127 -9.48 17.31 2.23
CA SER A 127 -10.11 17.29 3.54
C SER A 127 -9.73 16.04 4.31
N GLU A 128 -9.74 16.14 5.64
CA GLU A 128 -9.50 15.02 6.56
C GLU A 128 -10.53 13.90 6.36
N GLN A 129 -11.80 14.24 6.13
CA GLN A 129 -12.85 13.25 5.90
C GLN A 129 -12.65 12.47 4.59
N SER A 130 -12.14 13.13 3.55
CA SER A 130 -11.84 12.45 2.28
C SER A 130 -10.61 11.55 2.41
N LEU A 131 -9.58 12.01 3.13
CA LEU A 131 -8.40 11.20 3.43
C LEU A 131 -8.78 9.95 4.22
N GLN A 132 -9.64 10.10 5.23
CA GLN A 132 -10.13 8.98 6.04
C GLN A 132 -10.88 7.96 5.19
N LYS A 133 -11.79 8.41 4.32
CA LYS A 133 -12.52 7.51 3.40
C LYS A 133 -11.58 6.72 2.49
N MET A 134 -10.56 7.39 1.92
CA MET A 134 -9.55 6.71 1.10
C MET A 134 -8.80 5.66 1.92
N LEU A 135 -8.40 6.02 3.14
CA LEU A 135 -7.69 5.11 4.04
C LEU A 135 -8.56 3.90 4.40
N ASP A 136 -9.83 4.09 4.73
CA ASP A 136 -10.76 3.01 5.07
C ASP A 136 -10.94 2.01 3.91
N ILE A 137 -11.02 2.51 2.67
CA ILE A 137 -11.06 1.67 1.47
C ILE A 137 -9.76 0.88 1.34
N VAL A 138 -8.60 1.54 1.42
CA VAL A 138 -7.30 0.86 1.32
C VAL A 138 -7.13 -0.19 2.41
N VAL A 139 -7.50 0.10 3.66
CA VAL A 139 -7.45 -0.85 4.78
C VAL A 139 -8.29 -2.09 4.44
N LYS A 140 -9.57 -1.88 4.10
CA LYS A 140 -10.51 -2.96 3.81
C LYS A 140 -10.04 -3.84 2.65
N GLU A 141 -9.65 -3.22 1.54
CA GLU A 141 -9.23 -3.96 0.34
C GLU A 141 -7.88 -4.64 0.53
N SER A 142 -6.99 -4.04 1.34
CA SER A 142 -5.75 -4.69 1.77
C SER A 142 -6.02 -5.94 2.61
N GLU A 143 -6.95 -5.88 3.57
CA GLU A 143 -7.31 -7.02 4.43
C GLU A 143 -7.93 -8.16 3.64
N ILE A 144 -8.83 -7.85 2.70
CA ILE A 144 -9.41 -8.83 1.76
C ILE A 144 -8.28 -9.56 1.02
N LYS A 145 -7.29 -8.81 0.54
CA LYS A 145 -6.10 -9.31 -0.15
C LYS A 145 -5.00 -9.78 0.81
N GLY A 146 -5.26 -9.92 2.10
CA GLY A 146 -4.33 -10.49 3.06
C GLY A 146 -3.12 -9.63 3.43
N LEU A 147 -3.07 -8.37 3.00
CA LEU A 147 -2.10 -7.38 3.48
C LEU A 147 -2.63 -6.67 4.73
N SER A 148 -1.72 -6.10 5.51
CA SER A 148 -2.08 -5.27 6.66
C SER A 148 -1.19 -4.05 6.70
N LEU A 149 -1.79 -2.91 7.00
CA LEU A 149 -1.06 -1.64 7.12
C LEU A 149 -0.27 -1.58 8.44
N ASN A 150 0.83 -0.85 8.40
CA ASN A 150 1.66 -0.57 9.55
C ASN A 150 1.29 0.79 10.15
N ILE A 151 0.31 0.76 11.06
CA ILE A 151 -0.23 1.96 11.70
C ILE A 151 0.86 2.82 12.38
N ALA A 152 1.92 2.18 12.90
CA ALA A 152 3.00 2.90 13.58
C ALA A 152 3.90 3.69 12.61
N LYS A 153 3.96 3.29 11.34
CA LYS A 153 4.72 3.99 10.29
C LYS A 153 3.85 4.82 9.36
N THR A 154 2.53 4.62 9.40
CA THR A 154 1.57 5.44 8.67
C THR A 154 1.49 6.83 9.29
N GLU A 155 2.09 7.82 8.63
CA GLU A 155 2.08 9.21 9.07
C GLU A 155 1.09 10.04 8.26
N SER A 156 0.25 10.84 8.95
CA SER A 156 -0.57 11.87 8.31
C SER A 156 0.04 13.27 8.51
N LYS A 157 0.16 14.02 7.41
CA LYS A 157 0.71 15.38 7.40
C LYS A 157 -0.33 16.34 6.84
N ARG A 158 -0.57 17.44 7.54
CA ARG A 158 -1.44 18.52 7.09
C ARG A 158 -0.58 19.73 6.74
N ARG A 159 -0.84 20.31 5.58
CA ARG A 159 -0.28 21.62 5.22
C ARG A 159 -1.40 22.67 5.11
N PRO A 160 -1.45 23.65 6.04
CA PRO A 160 -2.46 24.69 6.00
C PRO A 160 -2.13 25.81 5.01
N LYS A 161 -3.16 26.55 4.61
CA LYS A 161 -3.23 27.57 3.52
C LYS A 161 -2.26 28.77 3.59
N HIS A 162 -1.50 28.97 4.69
CA HIS A 162 -0.71 30.19 4.88
C HIS A 162 0.80 30.01 4.64
N HIS A 163 1.37 30.97 3.92
CA HIS A 163 2.71 30.99 3.30
C HIS A 163 3.90 30.71 4.25
N HIS A 164 3.71 30.78 5.57
CA HIS A 164 4.75 30.57 6.60
C HIS A 164 4.43 29.42 7.59
N ALA A 165 3.48 28.54 7.29
CA ALA A 165 3.21 27.39 8.16
C ALA A 165 4.15 26.23 7.85
N LYS A 166 4.98 25.83 8.84
CA LYS A 166 5.76 24.58 8.80
C LYS A 166 4.83 23.39 8.54
N LEU A 167 5.35 22.34 7.90
CA LEU A 167 4.66 21.04 7.88
C LEU A 167 4.35 20.67 9.33
N GLY A 168 3.06 20.64 9.67
CA GLY A 168 2.61 20.03 10.91
C GLY A 168 2.50 18.53 10.67
N VAL A 169 3.30 17.74 11.39
CA VAL A 169 2.88 16.38 11.68
C VAL A 169 1.59 16.54 12.49
N MET A 170 0.50 15.95 12.03
CA MET A 170 -0.66 15.84 12.88
C MET A 170 -0.27 14.84 13.99
N GLU A 171 0.38 15.31 15.06
CA GLU A 171 0.45 14.60 16.35
C GLU A 171 -0.94 14.61 17.01
N HIS A 172 -1.92 14.14 16.27
CA HIS A 172 -3.16 13.69 16.84
C HIS A 172 -3.07 12.19 16.88
N LYS A 173 -2.71 11.71 18.09
CA LYS A 173 -2.89 10.35 18.60
C LYS A 173 -3.53 9.48 17.54
N SER A 174 -2.74 8.54 17.00
CA SER A 174 -3.14 7.51 16.04
C SER A 174 -4.45 6.77 16.40
N ASN A 175 -5.04 7.05 17.56
CA ASN A 175 -6.34 6.59 18.02
C ASN A 175 -7.57 7.39 17.55
N LYS A 176 -7.49 8.58 16.94
CA LYS A 176 -8.72 9.35 16.61
C LYS A 176 -9.12 9.38 15.13
N LEU A 177 -8.16 9.27 14.22
CA LEU A 177 -8.45 8.98 12.81
C LEU A 177 -8.78 7.48 12.61
N ILE A 178 -8.30 6.64 13.53
CA ILE A 178 -8.49 5.18 13.55
C ILE A 178 -9.48 4.78 14.68
N SER A 179 -10.52 5.56 14.97
CA SER A 179 -11.62 5.10 15.83
C SER A 179 -12.95 5.73 15.41
N SER A 180 -14.00 4.96 15.09
CA SER A 180 -14.59 3.97 16.02
C SER A 180 -14.89 2.58 15.43
N SER A 181 -14.26 2.16 14.34
CA SER A 181 -14.58 0.87 13.69
C SER A 181 -13.40 -0.10 13.55
N ILE A 182 -12.16 0.33 13.84
CA ILE A 182 -10.96 -0.50 13.68
C ILE A 182 -10.56 -1.19 15.00
N TRP A 183 -11.02 -0.70 16.16
CA TRP A 183 -10.72 -1.33 17.46
C TRP A 183 -11.58 -2.57 17.78
N ASP A 184 -12.63 -2.85 17.01
CA ASP A 184 -13.54 -3.98 17.26
C ASP A 184 -13.20 -5.23 16.42
N ILE A 185 -12.13 -5.21 15.60
CA ILE A 185 -11.76 -6.30 14.67
C ILE A 185 -10.36 -6.88 14.95
N CYS A 186 -9.67 -6.44 16.01
CA CYS A 186 -8.44 -7.08 16.50
C CYS A 186 -8.71 -8.01 17.69
#